data_AF-A0A8B8WLP8-F1
#
_entry.id   AF-A0A8B8WLP8-F1
#
_cell.length_a   1.000
_cell.length_b   1.000
_cell.length_c   1.000
_cell.angle_alpha   90.00
_cell.angle_beta   90.00
_cell.angle_gamma   90.00
#
_symmetry.space_group_name_H-M   'P 1'
#
loop_
_entity.id
_entity.type
_entity.pdbx_description
1 polymer ?
#
loop_
_entity_poly.entity_id
_entity_poly.type
_entity_poly.pdbx_seq_one_letter_code
_entity_poly.pdbx_strand_id
1 'polypeptide(L)'
;MMPWVKGTEADLQVDKERHSFFESSLDYVYQIQEVQESKKFNIVEPVLAFLHSLFISNSLTVELTQDFLPYKQQLQLSLQNTRNHFSSTREEMEELKKRMKEAPQTCKLPGQPTIEGYLYTQEKWALGISWVKYYCQYEKETKTLTMTPMEQKPGAKQQGPLDLTLKYCVRRKTESIDKRFCFDIETNERPGTITLQALSEANRRLWMEAMDGKEPIYHSPITKQEEMELNEVGFKFVRKCINVIETKGIKTEGLYRTVGSNIQVQKLLNAFFDYACFERVLLKAERIYHIY
;
A
#
# COMPACT_ATOMS: atom_id res chain seq x y z
N MET A 1 70.52 64.07 84.47
CA MET A 1 71.01 63.14 83.43
C MET A 1 71.73 63.96 82.36
N MET A 2 73.04 63.81 82.23
CA MET A 2 73.85 64.68 81.37
C MET A 2 73.59 64.39 79.88
N PRO A 3 73.43 65.42 79.02
CA PRO A 3 73.13 65.26 77.58
C PRO A 3 74.11 64.35 76.82
N TRP A 4 75.37 64.30 77.23
CA TRP A 4 76.44 63.54 76.58
C TRP A 4 76.24 62.01 76.60
N VAL A 5 75.67 61.45 77.68
CA VAL A 5 75.40 60.00 77.79
C VAL A 5 74.25 59.56 76.88
N LYS A 6 73.28 60.47 76.62
CA LYS A 6 72.21 60.21 75.64
C LYS A 6 72.72 60.27 74.20
N GLY A 7 73.78 61.03 73.92
CA GLY A 7 74.43 61.06 72.61
C GLY A 7 75.06 59.71 72.26
N THR A 8 75.83 59.13 73.18
CA THR A 8 76.54 57.86 72.94
C THR A 8 75.59 56.66 72.73
N GLU A 9 74.48 56.59 73.46
CA GLU A 9 73.46 55.54 73.25
C GLU A 9 72.76 55.70 71.89
N ALA A 10 72.49 56.95 71.48
CA ALA A 10 71.94 57.23 70.15
C ALA A 10 72.91 56.83 69.04
N ASP A 11 74.22 57.08 69.21
CA ASP A 11 75.25 56.71 68.24
C ASP A 11 75.34 55.17 68.06
N LEU A 12 75.29 54.41 69.15
CA LEU A 12 75.27 52.93 69.12
C LEU A 12 74.03 52.37 68.42
N GLN A 13 72.86 52.99 68.63
CA GLN A 13 71.62 52.60 67.96
C GLN A 13 71.69 52.87 66.47
N VAL A 14 72.20 54.04 66.06
CA VAL A 14 72.40 54.40 64.65
C VAL A 14 73.36 53.41 63.96
N ASP A 15 74.45 53.00 64.62
CA ASP A 15 75.38 52.04 64.04
C ASP A 15 74.77 50.64 63.89
N LYS A 16 73.93 50.19 64.83
CA LYS A 16 73.18 48.93 64.67
C LYS A 16 72.21 48.99 63.50
N GLU A 17 71.46 50.10 63.37
CA GLU A 17 70.53 50.31 62.26
C GLU A 17 71.27 50.37 60.92
N ARG A 18 72.45 50.99 60.86
CA ARG A 18 73.31 51.00 59.66
C ARG A 18 73.77 49.60 59.25
N HIS A 19 74.21 48.77 60.21
CA HIS A 19 74.59 47.39 59.93
C HIS A 19 73.41 46.57 59.43
N SER A 20 72.26 46.66 60.10
CA SER A 20 71.03 45.97 59.68
C SER A 20 70.57 46.40 58.28
N PHE A 21 70.64 47.70 57.98
CA PHE A 21 70.34 48.23 56.66
C PHE A 21 71.31 47.70 55.60
N PHE A 22 72.61 47.64 55.90
CA PHE A 22 73.62 47.16 54.98
C PHE A 22 73.44 45.67 54.67
N GLU A 23 73.22 44.82 55.69
CA GLU A 23 72.95 43.39 55.48
C GLU A 23 71.65 43.18 54.67
N SER A 24 70.57 43.89 55.04
CA SER A 24 69.31 43.81 54.29
C SER A 24 69.47 44.26 52.82
N SER A 25 70.33 45.25 52.57
CA SER A 25 70.63 45.73 51.22
C SER A 25 71.43 44.71 50.41
N LEU A 26 72.39 44.02 51.03
CA LEU A 26 73.15 42.95 50.39
C LEU A 26 72.24 41.76 50.03
N ASP A 27 71.38 41.34 50.95
CA ASP A 27 70.40 40.28 50.71
C ASP A 27 69.44 40.66 49.58
N TYR A 28 68.98 41.91 49.56
CA TYR A 28 68.12 42.39 48.47
C TYR A 28 68.81 42.33 47.11
N VAL A 29 70.06 42.77 47.01
CA VAL A 29 70.85 42.71 45.76
C VAL A 29 71.08 41.25 45.35
N TYR A 30 71.39 40.37 46.30
CA TYR A 30 71.53 38.93 46.06
C TYR A 30 70.25 38.31 45.50
N GLN A 31 69.10 38.60 46.14
CA GLN A 31 67.79 38.12 45.69
C GLN A 31 67.41 38.66 44.31
N ILE A 32 67.73 39.92 44.00
CA ILE A 32 67.56 40.43 42.64
C ILE A 32 68.40 39.61 41.65
N GLN A 33 69.67 39.36 41.96
CA GLN A 33 70.55 38.60 41.07
C GLN A 33 70.02 37.17 40.85
N GLU A 34 69.56 36.51 41.91
CA GLU A 34 68.96 35.18 41.85
C GLU A 34 67.71 35.17 40.95
N VAL A 35 66.82 36.16 41.08
CA VAL A 35 65.63 36.29 40.21
C VAL A 35 66.03 36.60 38.76
N GLN A 36 67.05 37.45 38.54
CA GLN A 36 67.52 37.80 37.19
C GLN A 36 68.15 36.63 36.45
N GLU A 37 68.85 35.75 37.16
CA GLU A 37 69.42 34.53 36.58
C GLU A 37 68.35 33.44 36.42
N SER A 38 67.51 33.22 37.43
CA SER A 38 66.50 32.14 37.40
C SER A 38 65.39 32.36 36.38
N LYS A 39 64.95 33.60 36.16
CA LYS A 39 63.91 33.90 35.15
C LYS A 39 64.32 33.46 33.74
N LYS A 40 65.63 33.40 33.43
CA LYS A 40 66.13 33.05 32.09
C LYS A 40 65.73 31.62 31.73
N PHE A 41 65.74 30.69 32.69
CA PHE A 41 65.33 29.30 32.44
C PHE A 41 63.88 29.04 32.85
N ASN A 42 63.38 29.64 33.93
CA ASN A 42 61.99 29.45 34.40
C ASN A 42 60.93 29.84 33.34
N ILE A 43 61.26 30.76 32.43
CA ILE A 43 60.38 31.12 31.31
C ILE A 43 60.57 30.19 30.11
N VAL A 44 61.82 29.79 29.83
CA VAL A 44 62.16 29.04 28.61
C VAL A 44 61.77 27.57 28.72
N GLU A 45 61.95 26.95 29.87
CA GLU A 45 61.67 25.52 30.07
C GLU A 45 60.21 25.14 29.79
N PRO A 46 59.18 25.86 30.30
CA PRO A 46 57.80 25.55 29.99
C PRO A 46 57.47 25.72 28.50
N VAL A 47 58.04 26.74 27.85
CA VAL A 47 57.83 27.00 26.41
C VAL A 47 58.46 25.88 25.58
N LEU A 48 59.67 25.44 25.94
CA LEU A 48 60.33 24.32 25.28
C LEU A 48 59.54 23.02 25.43
N ALA A 49 59.08 22.71 26.65
CA ALA A 49 58.26 21.53 26.92
C ALA A 49 56.94 21.56 26.12
N PHE A 50 56.31 22.72 26.04
CA PHE A 50 55.10 22.93 25.25
C PHE A 50 55.35 22.69 23.75
N LEU A 51 56.38 23.31 23.17
CA LEU A 51 56.71 23.13 21.76
C LEU A 51 57.04 21.67 21.44
N HIS A 52 57.81 21.00 22.30
CA HIS A 52 58.13 19.59 22.12
C HIS A 52 56.87 18.72 22.13
N SER A 53 55.95 18.99 23.06
CA SER A 53 54.66 18.28 23.13
C SER A 53 53.81 18.51 21.88
N LEU A 54 53.78 19.73 21.35
CA LEU A 54 53.09 20.04 20.10
C LEU A 54 53.67 19.27 18.91
N PHE A 55 55.00 19.22 18.79
CA PHE A 55 55.65 18.51 17.68
C PHE A 55 55.37 17.00 17.74
N ILE A 56 55.49 16.39 18.92
CA ILE A 56 55.18 14.97 19.11
C ILE A 56 53.71 14.71 18.77
N SER A 57 52.78 15.51 19.31
CA SER A 57 51.35 15.34 19.06
C SER A 57 51.02 15.46 17.57
N ASN A 58 51.62 16.43 16.87
CA ASN A 58 51.39 16.61 15.44
C ASN A 58 51.94 15.42 14.64
N SER A 59 53.15 14.96 14.95
CA SER A 59 53.75 13.78 14.30
C SER A 59 52.89 12.53 14.48
N LEU A 60 52.47 12.24 15.72
CA LEU A 60 51.61 11.11 16.04
C LEU A 60 50.26 11.19 15.32
N THR A 61 49.70 12.40 15.19
CA THR A 61 48.44 12.61 14.46
C THR A 61 48.60 12.29 12.97
N VAL A 62 49.72 12.66 12.36
CA VAL A 62 50.01 12.33 10.96
C VAL A 62 50.16 10.82 10.77
N GLU A 63 50.93 10.15 11.64
CA GLU A 63 51.09 8.69 11.61
C GLU A 63 49.74 7.97 11.75
N LEU A 64 48.95 8.34 12.76
CA LEU A 64 47.62 7.76 12.99
C LEU A 64 46.68 7.98 11.79
N THR A 65 46.75 9.17 11.18
CA THR A 65 45.96 9.47 9.98
C THR A 65 46.37 8.58 8.82
N GLN A 66 47.68 8.36 8.65
CA GLN A 66 48.22 7.49 7.59
C GLN A 66 47.76 6.03 7.78
N ASP A 67 47.76 5.53 9.02
CA ASP A 67 47.27 4.20 9.35
C ASP A 67 45.76 4.04 9.06
N PHE A 68 44.99 5.12 9.16
CA PHE A 68 43.55 5.12 8.89
C PHE A 68 43.18 5.28 7.39
N LEU A 69 44.10 5.75 6.54
CA LEU A 69 43.86 5.92 5.10
C LEU A 69 43.33 4.68 4.37
N PRO A 70 43.89 3.46 4.54
CA PRO A 70 43.37 2.28 3.84
C PRO A 70 41.90 2.00 4.20
N TYR A 71 41.55 2.12 5.48
CA TYR A 71 40.16 1.95 5.92
C TYR A 71 39.24 3.01 5.31
N LYS A 72 39.68 4.28 5.32
CA LYS A 72 38.93 5.37 4.67
C LYS A 72 38.70 5.11 3.17
N GLN A 73 39.71 4.63 2.45
CA GLN A 73 39.59 4.29 1.03
C GLN A 73 38.59 3.15 0.81
N GLN A 74 38.68 2.09 1.61
CA GLN A 74 37.72 0.99 1.55
C GLN A 74 36.29 1.44 1.82
N LEU A 75 36.09 2.32 2.80
CA LEU A 75 34.78 2.89 3.12
C LEU A 75 34.24 3.72 1.95
N GLN A 76 35.08 4.53 1.30
CA GLN A 76 34.69 5.30 0.11
C GLN A 76 34.26 4.39 -1.05
N LEU A 77 35.00 3.31 -1.30
CA LEU A 77 34.63 2.32 -2.33
C LEU A 77 33.32 1.61 -2.00
N SER A 78 33.14 1.14 -0.76
CA SER A 78 31.91 0.50 -0.30
C SER A 78 30.70 1.42 -0.45
N LEU A 79 30.86 2.70 -0.09
CA LEU A 79 29.82 3.71 -0.26
C LEU A 79 29.46 3.94 -1.73
N GLN A 80 30.48 4.01 -2.60
CA GLN A 80 30.24 4.16 -4.03
C GLN A 80 29.54 2.94 -4.63
N ASN A 81 29.94 1.73 -4.25
CA ASN A 81 29.28 0.48 -4.68
C ASN A 81 27.81 0.46 -4.23
N THR A 82 27.53 0.88 -3.00
CA THR A 82 26.16 0.97 -2.47
C THR A 82 25.32 1.96 -3.27
N ARG A 83 25.88 3.12 -3.64
CA ARG A 83 25.19 4.11 -4.50
C ARG A 83 24.91 3.55 -5.89
N ASN A 84 25.88 2.88 -6.50
CA ASN A 84 25.73 2.27 -7.83
C ASN A 84 24.64 1.17 -7.80
N HIS A 85 24.67 0.30 -6.79
CA HIS A 85 23.68 -0.75 -6.61
C HIS A 85 22.27 -0.16 -6.45
N PHE A 86 22.10 0.86 -5.60
CA PHE A 86 20.83 1.55 -5.45
C PHE A 86 20.31 2.13 -6.78
N SER A 87 21.18 2.78 -7.55
CA SER A 87 20.79 3.34 -8.84
C SER A 87 20.33 2.26 -9.82
N SER A 88 21.05 1.14 -9.91
CA SER A 88 20.71 -0.01 -10.77
C SER A 88 19.36 -0.62 -10.37
N THR A 89 19.19 -0.96 -9.10
CA THR A 89 17.94 -1.56 -8.60
C THR A 89 16.75 -0.61 -8.77
N ARG A 90 16.96 0.70 -8.61
CA ARG A 90 15.91 1.70 -8.84
C ARG A 90 15.48 1.72 -10.31
N GLU A 91 16.43 1.65 -11.24
CA GLU A 91 16.13 1.60 -12.68
C GLU A 91 15.35 0.33 -13.05
N GLU A 92 15.82 -0.83 -12.60
CA GLU A 92 15.13 -2.12 -12.79
C GLU A 92 13.71 -2.10 -12.20
N MET A 93 13.53 -1.49 -11.03
CA MET A 93 12.24 -1.38 -10.36
C MET A 93 11.28 -0.43 -11.10
N GLU A 94 11.78 0.68 -11.65
CA GLU A 94 10.96 1.57 -12.49
C GLU A 94 10.56 0.88 -13.80
N GLU A 95 11.45 0.11 -14.42
CA GLU A 95 11.12 -0.70 -15.59
C GLU A 95 10.07 -1.77 -15.25
N LEU A 96 10.23 -2.51 -14.14
CA LEU A 96 9.25 -3.47 -13.66
C LEU A 96 7.89 -2.83 -13.39
N LYS A 97 7.88 -1.67 -12.72
CA LYS A 97 6.67 -0.90 -12.44
C LYS A 97 5.97 -0.47 -13.72
N LYS A 98 6.72 -0.01 -14.73
CA LYS A 98 6.17 0.32 -16.05
C LYS A 98 5.53 -0.91 -16.69
N ARG A 99 6.25 -2.03 -16.75
CA ARG A 99 5.74 -3.31 -17.28
C ARG A 99 4.48 -3.77 -16.54
N MET A 100 4.45 -3.69 -15.21
CA MET A 100 3.29 -4.09 -14.40
C MET A 100 2.08 -3.18 -14.58
N LYS A 101 2.28 -1.88 -14.84
CA LYS A 101 1.18 -0.96 -15.17
C LYS A 101 0.59 -1.21 -16.56
N GLU A 102 1.44 -1.61 -17.51
CA GLU A 102 1.05 -1.87 -18.90
C GLU A 102 0.54 -3.32 -19.09
N ALA A 103 0.86 -4.23 -18.18
CA ALA A 103 0.42 -5.62 -18.22
C ALA A 103 -1.12 -5.70 -18.14
N PRO A 104 -1.77 -6.46 -19.05
CA PRO A 104 -3.20 -6.73 -18.95
C PRO A 104 -3.54 -7.35 -17.59
N GLN A 105 -4.64 -6.89 -16.97
CA GLN A 105 -5.10 -7.37 -15.67
C GLN A 105 -5.48 -8.88 -15.65
N THR A 106 -5.42 -9.53 -16.81
CA THR A 106 -5.70 -10.95 -17.05
C THR A 106 -4.44 -11.81 -17.22
N CYS A 107 -3.23 -11.29 -16.95
CA CYS A 107 -2.01 -12.10 -16.94
C CYS A 107 -2.00 -13.08 -15.76
N LYS A 108 -2.78 -14.16 -15.84
CA LYS A 108 -2.49 -15.40 -15.12
C LYS A 108 -1.52 -16.22 -15.96
N LEU A 109 -0.49 -16.76 -15.32
CA LEU A 109 0.42 -17.71 -15.94
C LEU A 109 -0.38 -18.97 -16.31
N PRO A 110 -0.35 -19.45 -17.57
CA PRO A 110 -0.98 -20.70 -17.94
C PRO A 110 -0.44 -21.83 -17.06
N GLY A 111 -1.31 -22.59 -16.41
CA GLY A 111 -0.93 -23.78 -15.63
C GLY A 111 -0.75 -23.60 -14.12
N GLN A 112 -1.15 -22.48 -13.50
CA GLN A 112 -1.24 -22.44 -12.03
C GLN A 112 -2.40 -23.32 -11.53
N PRO A 113 -2.15 -24.30 -10.63
CA PRO A 113 -3.19 -25.18 -10.07
C PRO A 113 -4.12 -24.47 -9.09
N THR A 114 -3.75 -23.25 -8.68
CA THR A 114 -4.47 -22.42 -7.71
C THR A 114 -4.98 -21.14 -8.37
N ILE A 115 -6.25 -20.82 -8.11
CA ILE A 115 -6.84 -19.51 -8.45
C ILE A 115 -7.07 -18.72 -7.18
N GLU A 116 -6.49 -17.53 -7.15
CA GLU A 116 -6.68 -16.58 -6.07
C GLU A 116 -7.31 -15.29 -6.58
N GLY A 117 -8.09 -14.64 -5.71
CA GLY A 117 -8.69 -13.35 -5.97
C GLY A 117 -9.85 -13.01 -5.04
N TYR A 118 -10.38 -11.79 -5.20
CA TYR A 118 -11.52 -11.33 -4.40
C TYR A 118 -12.85 -11.76 -5.02
N LEU A 119 -13.74 -12.27 -4.18
CA LEU A 119 -15.12 -12.60 -4.51
C LEU A 119 -16.06 -12.00 -3.47
N TYR A 120 -17.26 -11.63 -3.88
CA TYR A 120 -18.33 -11.28 -2.96
C TYR A 120 -19.23 -12.48 -2.75
N THR A 121 -19.56 -12.77 -1.49
CA THR A 121 -20.43 -13.88 -1.13
C THR A 121 -21.76 -13.34 -0.63
N GLN A 122 -22.85 -13.96 -1.09
CA GLN A 122 -24.18 -13.61 -0.64
C GLN A 122 -24.46 -14.23 0.74
N GLU A 123 -24.65 -13.39 1.75
CA GLU A 123 -25.09 -13.78 3.08
C GLU A 123 -26.55 -13.39 3.30
N LYS A 124 -27.34 -14.32 3.83
CA LYS A 124 -28.72 -14.06 4.24
C LYS A 124 -28.74 -13.75 5.73
N TRP A 125 -29.25 -12.58 6.08
CA TRP A 125 -29.48 -12.16 7.47
C TRP A 125 -30.99 -11.97 7.70
N ALA A 126 -31.41 -11.79 8.96
CA ALA A 126 -32.81 -11.88 9.37
C ALA A 126 -33.81 -10.96 8.60
N LEU A 127 -33.34 -9.86 8.02
CA LEU A 127 -34.18 -8.87 7.32
C LEU A 127 -33.72 -8.58 5.88
N GLY A 128 -32.75 -9.33 5.35
CA GLY A 128 -32.24 -9.04 4.01
C GLY A 128 -31.01 -9.82 3.59
N ILE A 129 -30.47 -9.42 2.44
CA ILE A 129 -29.31 -10.02 1.81
C ILE A 129 -28.16 -9.01 1.87
N SER A 130 -27.00 -9.44 2.36
CA SER A 130 -25.75 -8.66 2.31
C SER A 130 -24.71 -9.36 1.44
N TRP A 131 -23.82 -8.58 0.86
CA TRP A 131 -22.67 -9.09 0.09
C TRP A 131 -21.40 -8.79 0.87
N VAL A 132 -20.69 -9.84 1.26
CA VAL A 132 -19.45 -9.71 2.04
C VAL A 132 -18.27 -10.05 1.16
N LYS A 133 -17.21 -9.24 1.23
CA LYS A 133 -16.01 -9.42 0.42
C LYS A 133 -15.06 -10.41 1.09
N TYR A 134 -14.71 -11.46 0.37
CA TYR A 134 -13.73 -12.46 0.77
C TYR A 134 -12.53 -12.45 -0.16
N TYR A 135 -11.35 -12.71 0.40
CA TYR A 135 -10.21 -13.20 -0.36
C TYR A 135 -10.36 -14.72 -0.48
N CYS A 136 -10.47 -15.22 -1.70
CA CYS A 136 -10.70 -16.62 -1.99
C CYS A 136 -9.47 -17.22 -2.65
N GLN A 137 -9.12 -18.42 -2.22
CA GLN A 137 -8.10 -19.27 -2.83
C GLN A 137 -8.72 -20.63 -3.10
N TYR A 138 -8.67 -21.08 -4.35
CA TYR A 138 -9.13 -22.41 -4.73
C TYR A 138 -8.00 -23.23 -5.30
N GLU A 139 -7.84 -24.43 -4.78
CA GLU A 139 -6.85 -25.41 -5.23
C GLU A 139 -7.56 -26.53 -6.02
N LYS A 140 -7.21 -26.68 -7.30
CA LYS A 140 -7.91 -27.61 -8.20
C LYS A 140 -7.71 -29.08 -7.82
N GLU A 141 -6.52 -29.43 -7.34
CA GLU A 141 -6.16 -30.82 -6.99
C GLU A 141 -6.98 -31.34 -5.80
N THR A 142 -7.12 -30.52 -4.75
CA THR A 142 -7.86 -30.88 -3.54
C THR A 142 -9.33 -30.48 -3.60
N LYS A 143 -9.72 -29.66 -4.60
CA LYS A 143 -11.04 -29.02 -4.71
C LYS A 143 -11.41 -28.17 -3.49
N THR A 144 -10.40 -27.64 -2.80
CA THR A 144 -10.58 -26.87 -1.57
C THR A 144 -10.65 -25.39 -1.91
N LEU A 145 -11.70 -24.72 -1.46
CA LEU A 145 -11.90 -23.27 -1.50
C LEU A 145 -11.73 -22.70 -0.10
N THR A 146 -10.67 -21.95 0.14
CA THR A 146 -10.43 -21.19 1.36
C THR A 146 -10.92 -19.75 1.20
N MET A 147 -11.77 -19.29 2.11
CA MET A 147 -12.36 -17.95 2.08
C MET A 147 -12.00 -17.17 3.33
N THR A 148 -11.29 -16.05 3.17
CA THR A 148 -10.86 -15.20 4.28
C THR A 148 -11.60 -13.85 4.22
N PRO A 149 -12.38 -13.47 5.26
CA PRO A 149 -13.15 -12.23 5.24
C PRO A 149 -12.25 -10.98 5.29
N MET A 150 -12.52 -9.98 4.43
CA MET A 150 -11.73 -8.74 4.39
C MET A 150 -12.26 -7.66 5.36
N GLU A 151 -13.57 -7.63 5.60
CA GLU A 151 -14.19 -6.61 6.46
C GLU A 151 -14.20 -7.05 7.93
N GLN A 152 -13.28 -6.49 8.72
CA GLN A 152 -13.33 -6.57 10.18
C GLN A 152 -14.27 -5.49 10.72
N LYS A 153 -15.51 -5.85 11.08
CA LYS A 153 -16.34 -4.97 11.92
C LYS A 153 -15.72 -4.90 13.32
N PRO A 154 -15.42 -3.70 13.87
CA PRO A 154 -14.88 -3.59 15.23
C PRO A 154 -15.91 -4.16 16.22
N GLY A 155 -15.56 -5.27 16.88
CA GLY A 155 -16.39 -5.96 17.88
C GLY A 155 -16.95 -7.32 17.48
N ALA A 156 -16.79 -7.78 16.23
CA ALA A 156 -17.15 -9.14 15.83
C ALA A 156 -16.02 -10.13 16.16
N LYS A 157 -16.35 -11.32 16.70
CA LYS A 157 -15.38 -12.43 16.83
C LYS A 157 -14.73 -12.67 15.47
N GLN A 158 -13.40 -12.72 15.40
CA GLN A 158 -12.67 -13.09 14.18
C GLN A 158 -13.24 -14.41 13.64
N GLN A 159 -14.00 -14.33 12.54
CA GLN A 159 -14.29 -15.52 11.76
C GLN A 159 -12.98 -15.85 11.03
N GLY A 160 -12.36 -16.95 11.43
CA GLY A 160 -11.17 -17.47 10.76
C GLY A 160 -11.46 -17.86 9.31
N PRO A 161 -10.42 -18.25 8.56
CA PRO A 161 -10.57 -18.76 7.21
C PRO A 161 -11.60 -19.91 7.17
N LEU A 162 -12.48 -19.85 6.19
CA LEU A 162 -13.47 -20.89 5.94
C LEU A 162 -12.97 -21.78 4.81
N ASP A 163 -12.62 -23.02 5.14
CA ASP A 163 -12.26 -24.04 4.15
C ASP A 163 -13.51 -24.82 3.74
N LEU A 164 -13.76 -24.87 2.44
CA LEU A 164 -14.91 -25.55 1.85
C LEU A 164 -14.45 -26.49 0.74
N THR A 165 -14.95 -27.72 0.74
CA THR A 165 -14.69 -28.68 -0.33
C THR A 165 -15.78 -28.54 -1.41
N LEU A 166 -15.38 -28.18 -2.62
CA LEU A 166 -16.28 -27.94 -3.74
C LEU A 166 -16.86 -29.26 -4.29
N LYS A 167 -18.19 -29.34 -4.37
CA LYS A 167 -18.92 -30.41 -5.08
C LYS A 167 -19.12 -30.08 -6.55
N TYR A 168 -19.76 -28.94 -6.82
CA TYR A 168 -19.98 -28.44 -8.16
C TYR A 168 -20.07 -26.91 -8.17
N CYS A 169 -19.82 -26.35 -9.35
CA CYS A 169 -19.91 -24.93 -9.65
C CYS A 169 -20.79 -24.75 -10.90
N VAL A 170 -21.71 -23.79 -10.87
CA VAL A 170 -22.61 -23.50 -12.00
C VAL A 170 -22.77 -22.00 -12.18
N ARG A 171 -22.77 -21.52 -13.42
CA ARG A 171 -23.03 -20.10 -13.67
C ARG A 171 -24.49 -19.79 -13.35
N ARG A 172 -24.70 -18.72 -12.57
CA ARG A 172 -26.06 -18.28 -12.22
C ARG A 172 -26.69 -17.54 -13.39
N LYS A 173 -27.99 -17.78 -13.64
CA LYS A 173 -28.76 -17.12 -14.70
C LYS A 173 -28.92 -15.63 -14.39
N THR A 174 -28.73 -14.77 -15.38
CA THR A 174 -28.80 -13.31 -15.20
C THR A 174 -30.18 -12.85 -14.73
N GLU A 175 -31.24 -13.51 -15.16
CA GLU A 175 -32.63 -13.24 -14.72
C GLU A 175 -32.89 -13.60 -13.25
N SER A 176 -32.08 -14.49 -12.66
CA SER A 176 -32.28 -14.98 -11.29
C SER A 176 -31.69 -14.10 -10.20
N ILE A 177 -30.89 -13.08 -10.57
CA ILE A 177 -30.22 -12.20 -9.61
C ILE A 177 -29.89 -10.83 -10.22
N ASP A 178 -30.18 -9.76 -9.49
CA ASP A 178 -29.92 -8.36 -9.91
C ASP A 178 -28.42 -7.96 -9.86
N LYS A 179 -27.51 -8.94 -9.77
CA LYS A 179 -26.05 -8.73 -9.69
C LYS A 179 -25.35 -9.40 -10.87
N ARG A 180 -24.42 -8.66 -11.49
CA ARG A 180 -23.63 -9.15 -12.62
C ARG A 180 -22.51 -10.09 -12.16
N PHE A 181 -22.10 -11.00 -13.04
CA PHE A 181 -20.96 -11.90 -12.88
C PHE A 181 -21.06 -12.91 -11.73
N CYS A 182 -22.28 -13.37 -11.44
CA CYS A 182 -22.54 -14.33 -10.37
C CYS A 182 -22.44 -15.79 -10.82
N PHE A 183 -22.04 -16.65 -9.90
CA PHE A 183 -22.04 -18.10 -10.04
C PHE A 183 -22.34 -18.74 -8.69
N ASP A 184 -22.91 -19.93 -8.72
CA ASP A 184 -23.28 -20.68 -7.54
C ASP A 184 -22.32 -21.84 -7.35
N ILE A 185 -21.93 -22.08 -6.11
CA ILE A 185 -21.17 -23.26 -5.71
C ILE A 185 -21.96 -24.06 -4.69
N GLU A 186 -21.80 -25.38 -4.71
CA GLU A 186 -22.24 -26.25 -3.62
C GLU A 186 -21.02 -26.93 -2.99
N THR A 187 -21.02 -27.02 -1.67
CA THR A 187 -19.90 -27.58 -0.91
C THR A 187 -20.35 -28.75 -0.03
N ASN A 188 -19.39 -29.50 0.51
CA ASN A 188 -19.68 -30.65 1.38
C ASN A 188 -20.16 -30.22 2.77
N GLU A 189 -19.63 -29.11 3.27
CA GLU A 189 -19.78 -28.66 4.65
C GLU A 189 -21.05 -27.86 4.87
N ARG A 190 -21.56 -27.18 3.82
CA ARG A 190 -22.73 -26.30 3.92
C ARG A 190 -23.91 -26.85 3.12
N PRO A 191 -25.07 -27.07 3.76
CA PRO A 191 -26.29 -27.41 3.03
C PRO A 191 -26.82 -26.16 2.31
N GLY A 192 -26.85 -26.22 0.98
CA GLY A 192 -27.37 -25.16 0.11
C GLY A 192 -26.32 -24.52 -0.79
N THR A 193 -26.79 -23.81 -1.82
CA THR A 193 -25.92 -23.13 -2.78
C THR A 193 -25.41 -21.81 -2.22
N ILE A 194 -24.11 -21.57 -2.36
CA ILE A 194 -23.45 -20.33 -2.00
C ILE A 194 -23.28 -19.51 -3.28
N THR A 195 -23.84 -18.31 -3.28
CA THR A 195 -23.74 -17.40 -4.42
C THR A 195 -22.50 -16.55 -4.30
N LEU A 196 -21.64 -16.62 -5.31
CA LEU A 196 -20.43 -15.83 -5.43
C LEU A 196 -20.56 -14.83 -6.59
N GLN A 197 -20.02 -13.64 -6.41
CA GLN A 197 -19.92 -12.60 -7.42
C GLN A 197 -18.46 -12.26 -7.69
N ALA A 198 -18.06 -12.37 -8.96
CA ALA A 198 -16.75 -11.94 -9.44
C ALA A 198 -16.75 -10.44 -9.79
N LEU A 199 -15.55 -9.83 -9.80
CA LEU A 199 -15.37 -8.41 -10.12
C LEU A 199 -15.61 -8.08 -11.60
N SER A 200 -15.43 -9.04 -12.50
CA SER A 200 -15.56 -8.87 -13.94
C SER A 200 -15.96 -10.16 -14.62
N GLU A 201 -16.42 -10.08 -15.87
CA GLU A 201 -16.74 -11.27 -16.66
C GLU A 201 -15.51 -12.16 -16.88
N ALA A 202 -14.35 -11.56 -17.17
CA ALA A 202 -13.10 -12.29 -17.32
C ALA A 202 -12.74 -13.06 -16.04
N ASN A 203 -12.86 -12.42 -14.87
CA ASN A 203 -12.65 -13.10 -13.59
C ASN A 203 -13.65 -14.23 -13.36
N ARG A 204 -14.94 -14.01 -13.66
CA ARG A 204 -15.95 -15.07 -13.54
C ARG A 204 -15.59 -16.29 -14.40
N ARG A 205 -15.16 -16.07 -15.65
CA ARG A 205 -14.76 -17.16 -16.55
C ARG A 205 -13.57 -17.94 -15.98
N LEU A 206 -12.55 -17.26 -15.45
CA LEU A 206 -11.40 -17.91 -14.81
C LEU A 206 -11.81 -18.74 -13.58
N TRP A 207 -12.67 -18.20 -12.71
CA TRP A 207 -13.19 -18.92 -11.55
C TRP A 207 -14.00 -20.16 -11.94
N MET A 208 -14.86 -20.02 -12.95
CA MET A 208 -15.62 -21.15 -13.50
C MET A 208 -14.70 -22.21 -14.12
N GLU A 209 -13.69 -21.83 -14.90
CA GLU A 209 -12.75 -22.75 -15.52
C GLU A 209 -11.92 -23.52 -14.47
N ALA A 210 -11.44 -22.83 -13.44
CA ALA A 210 -10.70 -23.46 -12.35
C ALA A 210 -11.55 -24.47 -11.57
N MET A 211 -12.81 -24.12 -11.31
CA MET A 211 -13.78 -24.93 -10.55
C MET A 211 -14.53 -25.98 -11.40
N ASP A 212 -14.11 -26.20 -12.65
CA ASP A 212 -14.78 -27.07 -13.64
C ASP A 212 -16.30 -26.78 -13.74
N GLY A 213 -16.65 -25.51 -13.67
CA GLY A 213 -18.01 -25.02 -13.58
C GLY A 213 -18.79 -25.20 -14.88
N LYS A 214 -20.08 -25.55 -14.75
CA LYS A 214 -20.97 -25.80 -15.88
C LYS A 214 -21.79 -24.56 -16.25
N GLU A 215 -22.07 -24.40 -17.54
CA GLU A 215 -23.09 -23.45 -18.01
C GLU A 215 -24.49 -23.95 -17.61
N PRO A 216 -25.44 -23.05 -17.29
CA PRO A 216 -26.79 -23.46 -16.94
C PRO A 216 -27.45 -24.05 -18.18
N ILE A 217 -28.10 -25.20 -18.03
CA ILE A 217 -28.79 -25.85 -19.14
C ILE A 217 -30.00 -24.99 -19.51
N TYR A 218 -29.98 -24.43 -20.72
CA TYR A 218 -31.11 -23.75 -21.33
C TYR A 218 -31.98 -24.81 -22.00
N HIS A 219 -33.11 -25.15 -21.39
CA HIS A 219 -34.15 -25.92 -22.09
C HIS A 219 -34.83 -24.95 -23.06
N SER A 220 -34.36 -24.85 -24.30
CA SER A 220 -35.03 -24.03 -25.32
C SER A 220 -36.37 -24.69 -25.67
N PRO A 221 -37.54 -24.05 -25.47
CA PRO A 221 -38.83 -24.65 -25.81
C PRO A 221 -39.12 -24.67 -27.32
N ILE A 222 -38.20 -24.22 -28.18
CA ILE A 222 -38.48 -23.93 -29.59
C ILE A 222 -37.53 -24.72 -30.49
N THR A 223 -38.04 -25.80 -31.08
CA THR A 223 -37.31 -26.71 -31.98
C THR A 223 -37.57 -26.46 -33.47
N LYS A 224 -38.36 -25.45 -33.85
CA LYS A 224 -38.71 -25.17 -35.26
C LYS A 224 -38.34 -23.76 -35.69
N GLN A 225 -37.51 -23.67 -36.73
CA GLN A 225 -36.95 -22.45 -37.30
C GLN A 225 -38.02 -21.49 -37.87
N GLU A 226 -39.17 -22.05 -38.29
CA GLU A 226 -40.34 -21.31 -38.80
C GLU A 226 -41.02 -20.42 -37.74
N GLU A 227 -40.80 -20.65 -36.44
CA GLU A 227 -41.38 -19.82 -35.38
C GLU A 227 -40.57 -18.54 -35.08
N MET A 228 -39.31 -18.46 -35.55
CA MET A 228 -38.40 -17.32 -35.34
C MET A 228 -38.57 -16.19 -36.36
N GLU A 229 -39.28 -16.41 -37.48
CA GLU A 229 -39.49 -15.38 -38.48
C GLU A 229 -40.73 -14.52 -38.15
N LEU A 230 -40.54 -13.20 -38.21
CA LEU A 230 -41.64 -12.24 -38.12
C LEU A 230 -42.45 -12.36 -39.41
N ASN A 231 -43.75 -12.66 -39.29
CA ASN A 231 -44.66 -12.56 -40.43
C ASN A 231 -44.87 -11.08 -40.84
N GLU A 232 -45.51 -10.82 -41.98
CA GLU A 232 -45.75 -9.45 -42.44
C GLU A 232 -46.44 -8.57 -41.39
N VAL A 233 -47.31 -9.16 -40.56
CA VAL A 233 -47.99 -8.48 -39.46
C VAL A 233 -46.98 -8.06 -38.38
N GLY A 234 -46.04 -8.93 -38.02
CA GLY A 234 -44.93 -8.64 -37.12
C GLY A 234 -44.01 -7.53 -37.65
N PHE A 235 -43.64 -7.59 -38.94
CA PHE A 235 -42.86 -6.51 -39.56
C PHE A 235 -43.59 -5.16 -39.59
N LYS A 236 -44.91 -5.17 -39.80
CA LYS A 236 -45.75 -3.96 -39.75
C LYS A 236 -45.84 -3.40 -38.34
N PHE A 237 -45.93 -4.26 -37.33
CA PHE A 237 -45.89 -3.87 -35.91
C PHE A 237 -44.55 -3.21 -35.56
N VAL A 238 -43.43 -3.85 -35.86
CA VAL A 238 -42.09 -3.31 -35.57
C VAL A 238 -41.87 -1.96 -36.27
N ARG A 239 -42.27 -1.82 -37.55
CA ARG A 239 -42.21 -0.54 -38.27
C ARG A 239 -43.05 0.55 -37.59
N LYS A 240 -44.23 0.21 -37.07
CA LYS A 240 -45.11 1.15 -36.36
C LYS A 240 -44.48 1.58 -35.03
N CYS A 241 -43.85 0.67 -34.29
CA CYS A 241 -43.11 0.99 -33.06
C CYS A 241 -41.92 1.90 -33.33
N ILE A 242 -41.10 1.60 -34.35
CA ILE A 242 -39.96 2.44 -34.75
C ILE A 242 -40.43 3.85 -35.10
N ASN A 243 -41.46 3.98 -35.93
CA ASN A 243 -42.00 5.28 -36.33
C ASN A 243 -42.53 6.11 -35.14
N VAL A 244 -43.17 5.46 -34.15
CA VAL A 244 -43.61 6.14 -32.91
C VAL A 244 -42.42 6.61 -32.07
N ILE A 245 -41.35 5.81 -31.99
CA ILE A 245 -40.12 6.19 -31.26
C ILE A 245 -39.41 7.34 -31.98
N GLU A 246 -39.32 7.31 -33.30
CA GLU A 246 -38.68 8.37 -34.10
C GLU A 246 -39.46 9.68 -34.03
N THR A 247 -40.79 9.64 -34.04
CA THR A 247 -41.64 10.84 -34.04
C THR A 247 -41.88 11.43 -32.65
N LYS A 248 -41.98 10.59 -31.61
CA LYS A 248 -42.35 11.01 -30.24
C LYS A 248 -41.30 10.70 -29.18
N GLY A 249 -40.46 9.70 -29.40
CA GLY A 249 -39.55 9.13 -28.41
C GLY A 249 -38.24 9.88 -28.22
N ILE A 250 -37.73 10.56 -29.25
CA ILE A 250 -36.39 11.21 -29.25
C ILE A 250 -36.22 12.26 -28.13
N LYS A 251 -37.30 12.93 -27.72
CA LYS A 251 -37.26 13.98 -26.67
C LYS A 251 -37.64 13.49 -25.27
N THR A 252 -37.97 12.20 -25.12
CA THR A 252 -38.40 11.59 -23.86
C THR A 252 -37.26 10.76 -23.26
N GLU A 253 -37.02 10.91 -21.96
CA GLU A 253 -36.03 10.08 -21.27
C GLU A 253 -36.43 8.60 -21.32
N GLY A 254 -35.42 7.74 -21.49
CA GLY A 254 -35.63 6.30 -21.58
C GLY A 254 -36.28 5.71 -20.32
N LEU A 255 -37.12 4.71 -20.53
CA LEU A 255 -37.95 4.11 -19.48
C LEU A 255 -37.14 3.44 -18.34
N TYR A 256 -35.86 3.14 -18.61
CA TYR A 256 -34.85 2.63 -17.67
C TYR A 256 -34.26 3.72 -16.74
N ARG A 257 -34.59 5.00 -16.98
CA ARG A 257 -34.04 6.16 -16.25
C ARG A 257 -35.05 6.80 -15.28
N THR A 258 -36.32 6.39 -15.34
CA THR A 258 -37.42 6.99 -14.57
C THR A 258 -38.00 5.98 -13.58
N VAL A 259 -38.06 6.32 -12.30
CA VAL A 259 -38.61 5.47 -11.24
C VAL A 259 -40.15 5.43 -11.37
N GLY A 260 -40.77 4.24 -11.30
CA GLY A 260 -42.24 4.09 -11.35
C GLY A 260 -42.85 3.88 -12.75
N SER A 261 -42.04 3.50 -13.74
CA SER A 261 -42.44 3.41 -15.16
C SER A 261 -43.32 2.19 -15.52
N ASN A 262 -43.60 1.28 -14.60
CA ASN A 262 -44.43 0.08 -14.85
C ASN A 262 -45.84 0.40 -15.37
N ILE A 263 -46.47 1.46 -14.86
CA ILE A 263 -47.81 1.91 -15.28
C ILE A 263 -47.79 2.48 -16.71
N GLN A 264 -46.68 3.12 -17.09
CA GLN A 264 -46.51 3.66 -18.44
C GLN A 264 -46.25 2.55 -19.46
N VAL A 265 -45.49 1.51 -19.07
CA VAL A 265 -45.30 0.30 -19.89
C VAL A 265 -46.63 -0.40 -20.11
N GLN A 266 -47.42 -0.61 -19.04
CA GLN A 266 -48.73 -1.23 -19.15
C GLN A 266 -49.71 -0.42 -20.00
N LYS A 267 -49.73 0.91 -19.87
CA LYS A 267 -50.54 1.78 -20.73
C LYS A 267 -50.12 1.73 -22.19
N LEU A 268 -48.81 1.67 -22.47
CA LEU A 268 -48.28 1.52 -23.83
C LEU A 268 -48.73 0.18 -24.41
N LEU A 269 -48.50 -0.92 -23.69
CA LEU A 269 -48.90 -2.27 -24.12
C LEU A 269 -50.42 -2.33 -24.38
N ASN A 270 -51.24 -1.82 -23.48
CA ASN A 270 -52.69 -1.79 -23.66
C ASN A 270 -53.16 -0.90 -24.82
N ALA A 271 -52.42 0.16 -25.15
CA ALA A 271 -52.74 1.03 -26.29
C ALA A 271 -52.37 0.40 -27.65
N PHE A 272 -51.50 -0.60 -27.68
CA PHE A 272 -51.02 -1.24 -28.90
C PHE A 272 -51.67 -2.59 -29.20
N PHE A 273 -52.26 -3.26 -28.21
CA PHE A 273 -52.87 -4.58 -28.36
C PHE A 273 -54.39 -4.52 -28.18
N ASP A 274 -55.12 -4.43 -29.28
CA ASP A 274 -56.57 -4.68 -29.31
C ASP A 274 -56.85 -6.18 -29.15
N TYR A 275 -57.96 -6.49 -28.46
CA TYR A 275 -58.33 -7.78 -27.82
C TYR A 275 -58.33 -9.05 -28.70
N ALA A 276 -58.03 -8.97 -29.99
CA ALA A 276 -57.99 -10.13 -30.90
C ALA A 276 -56.57 -10.64 -31.23
N CYS A 277 -55.50 -9.95 -30.79
CA CYS A 277 -54.10 -10.37 -31.04
C CYS A 277 -53.38 -10.86 -29.77
N PHE A 278 -54.12 -11.05 -28.68
CA PHE A 278 -53.57 -11.34 -27.35
C PHE A 278 -52.95 -12.74 -27.27
N GLU A 279 -53.60 -13.78 -27.82
CA GLU A 279 -53.11 -15.15 -27.65
C GLU A 279 -51.83 -15.46 -28.43
N ARG A 280 -51.69 -15.02 -29.68
CA ARG A 280 -50.54 -15.44 -30.52
C ARG A 280 -49.25 -14.67 -30.26
N VAL A 281 -49.34 -13.42 -29.80
CA VAL A 281 -48.14 -12.59 -29.53
C VAL A 281 -47.61 -12.83 -28.12
N LEU A 282 -48.47 -13.05 -27.10
CA LEU A 282 -48.02 -13.43 -25.75
C LEU A 282 -47.42 -14.83 -25.72
N LEU A 283 -47.98 -15.82 -26.42
CA LEU A 283 -47.38 -17.15 -26.50
C LEU A 283 -45.97 -17.14 -27.15
N LYS A 284 -45.68 -16.19 -28.04
CA LYS A 284 -44.33 -16.00 -28.59
C LYS A 284 -43.44 -15.14 -27.70
N ALA A 285 -43.97 -14.11 -27.03
CA ALA A 285 -43.21 -13.25 -26.13
C ALA A 285 -42.82 -13.97 -24.83
N GLU A 286 -43.70 -14.76 -24.22
CA GLU A 286 -43.37 -15.60 -23.05
C GLU A 286 -42.35 -16.68 -23.40
N ARG A 287 -42.37 -17.20 -24.63
CA ARG A 287 -41.34 -18.13 -25.12
C ARG A 287 -39.98 -17.45 -25.38
N ILE A 288 -39.97 -16.18 -25.78
CA ILE A 288 -38.74 -15.39 -25.97
C ILE A 288 -38.17 -14.92 -24.62
N TYR A 289 -39.01 -14.59 -23.63
CA TYR A 289 -38.61 -14.32 -22.25
C TYR A 289 -37.99 -15.54 -21.54
N HIS A 290 -38.23 -16.75 -22.04
CA HIS A 290 -37.55 -17.97 -21.59
C HIS A 290 -36.21 -18.26 -22.29
N ILE A 291 -35.81 -17.41 -23.26
CA ILE A 291 -34.63 -17.61 -24.12
C ILE A 291 -33.58 -16.48 -23.95
N TYR A 292 -33.87 -15.38 -23.23
CA TYR A 292 -32.91 -14.28 -23.00
C TYR A 292 -32.68 -13.93 -21.53
#